data_AF-A0A5M4ANV6-F1
#
_entry.id   AF-A0A5M4ANV6-F1
#
_cell.length_a   1.000
_cell.length_b   1.000
_cell.length_c   1.000
_cell.angle_alpha   90.00
_cell.angle_beta   90.00
_cell.angle_gamma   90.00
#
_symmetry.space_group_name_H-M   'P 1'
#
loop_
_entity.id
_entity.type
_entity.pdbx_description
1 polymer ?
#
loop_
_entity_poly.entity_id
_entity_poly.type
_entity_poly.pdbx_seq_one_letter_code
_entity_poly.pdbx_strand_id
1 'polypeptide(L)' 'MTTIKLTINERTGKGKHLLALLKELAKSDKDILIETENEPNSETLKAMKEAEAGQVTMVDSVDELFNSI' A
#
# COMPACT_ATOMS: atom_id res chain seq x y z
N MET A 1 -23.43 -5.75 -15.38
CA MET A 1 -22.00 -5.91 -15.02
C MET A 1 -21.93 -5.96 -13.51
N THR A 2 -21.27 -6.97 -12.95
CA THR A 2 -21.11 -7.11 -11.49
C THR A 2 -19.64 -6.97 -11.17
N THR A 3 -19.30 -6.03 -10.29
CA THR A 3 -17.91 -5.81 -9.86
C THR A 3 -17.63 -6.68 -8.63
N ILE A 4 -16.54 -7.46 -8.68
CA ILE A 4 -16.09 -8.30 -7.56
C ILE A 4 -14.81 -7.69 -7.00
N LYS A 5 -14.82 -7.32 -5.72
CA LYS A 5 -13.61 -6.92 -4.98
C LYS A 5 -12.95 -8.15 -4.36
N LEU A 6 -11.64 -8.31 -4.59
CA LEU A 6 -10.83 -9.41 -4.07
C LEU A 6 -9.64 -8.86 -3.28
N THR A 7 -9.43 -9.35 -2.07
CA THR A 7 -8.22 -9.06 -1.29
C THR A 7 -7.22 -10.19 -1.45
N ILE A 8 -6.06 -9.90 -2.03
CA ILE A 8 -5.00 -10.90 -2.28
C ILE A 8 -3.80 -10.60 -1.39
N ASN A 9 -3.40 -11.56 -0.55
CA ASN A 9 -2.17 -11.44 0.23
C ASN A 9 -0.93 -11.79 -0.61
N GLU A 10 -0.35 -10.77 -1.24
CA GLU A 10 0.87 -10.86 -2.05
C GLU A 10 2.15 -11.24 -1.29
N ARG A 11 2.12 -11.32 0.04
CA ARG A 11 3.27 -11.81 0.82
C ARG A 11 3.43 -13.33 0.69
N THR A 12 2.36 -14.04 0.35
CA THR A 12 2.39 -15.51 0.18
C THR A 12 2.75 -15.90 -1.25
N GLY A 13 3.46 -17.01 -1.44
CA GLY A 13 3.80 -17.51 -2.79
C GLY A 13 2.56 -17.73 -3.68
N LYS A 14 1.49 -18.28 -3.10
CA LYS A 14 0.19 -18.45 -3.80
C LYS A 14 -0.45 -17.11 -4.16
N GLY A 15 -0.42 -16.13 -3.27
CA GLY A 15 -0.96 -14.79 -3.54
C GLY A 15 -0.22 -14.08 -4.67
N LYS A 16 1.12 -14.19 -4.71
CA LYS A 16 1.93 -13.66 -5.82
C LYS A 16 1.55 -14.31 -7.15
N HIS A 17 1.40 -15.63 -7.18
CA HIS A 17 1.03 -16.35 -8.40
C HIS A 17 -0.38 -16.00 -8.88
N LEU A 18 -1.35 -15.91 -7.97
CA LEU A 18 -2.71 -15.51 -8.32
C LEU A 18 -2.75 -14.09 -8.89
N LEU A 19 -2.06 -13.14 -8.25
CA LEU A 19 -1.98 -11.77 -8.74
C LEU A 19 -1.30 -11.69 -10.10
N ALA A 20 -0.23 -12.46 -10.33
CA ALA A 20 0.45 -12.52 -11.61
C ALA A 20 -0.46 -13.06 -12.72
N LEU A 21 -1.21 -14.13 -12.46
CA LEU A 21 -2.17 -14.69 -13.41
C LEU A 21 -3.24 -13.68 -13.79
N LEU A 22 -3.84 -12.99 -12.81
CA LEU A 22 -4.84 -11.96 -13.06
C LEU A 22 -4.26 -10.82 -13.92
N LYS A 23 -3.04 -10.38 -13.63
CA LYS A 23 -2.32 -9.36 -14.41
C LYS A 23 -2.07 -9.79 -15.85
N GLU A 24 -1.72 -11.05 -16.10
CA GLU A 24 -1.54 -11.57 -17.46
C GLU A 24 -2.86 -11.62 -18.23
N LEU A 25 -3.94 -12.07 -17.60
CA LEU A 25 -5.26 -12.11 -18.22
C LEU A 25 -5.76 -10.71 -18.59
N ALA A 26 -5.54 -9.72 -17.73
CA ALA A 26 -5.89 -8.31 -17.97
C ALA A 26 -5.12 -7.67 -19.14
N LYS A 27 -3.98 -8.23 -19.57
CA LYS A 27 -3.25 -7.73 -20.76
C LYS A 27 -3.91 -8.20 -22.05
N SER A 28 -4.48 -9.40 -22.05
CA SER A 28 -5.07 -10.01 -23.24
C SER A 28 -6.56 -9.74 -23.38
N ASP A 29 -7.25 -9.48 -22.28
CA ASP A 29 -8.71 -9.36 -22.24
C ASP A 29 -9.12 -7.98 -21.71
N LYS A 30 -10.00 -7.29 -22.47
CA LYS A 30 -10.48 -5.95 -22.14
C LYS A 30 -11.55 -5.96 -21.05
N ASP A 31 -12.08 -7.12 -20.71
CA ASP A 31 -13.12 -7.28 -19.70
C ASP A 31 -12.57 -7.38 -18.27
N ILE A 32 -11.24 -7.46 -18.09
CA ILE A 32 -10.59 -7.55 -16.79
C ILE A 32 -9.81 -6.26 -16.50
N LEU A 33 -10.28 -5.51 -15.50
CA LEU A 33 -9.64 -4.30 -15.01
C LEU A 33 -9.18 -4.52 -13.56
N ILE A 34 -7.89 -4.33 -13.30
CA ILE A 34 -7.27 -4.51 -11.97
C ILE A 34 -6.90 -3.14 -11.42
N GLU A 35 -7.62 -2.72 -10.39
CA GLU A 35 -7.28 -1.56 -9.58
C GLU A 35 -6.62 -2.02 -8.29
N THR A 36 -5.43 -1.49 -7.99
CA THR A 36 -4.74 -1.79 -6.73
C THR A 36 -5.05 -0.68 -5.75
N GLU A 37 -5.90 -0.96 -4.77
CA GLU A 37 -6.13 -0.08 -3.63
C GLU A 37 -4.98 -0.25 -2.63
N ASN A 38 -4.04 0.71 -2.61
CA ASN A 38 -3.00 0.76 -1.58
C ASN A 38 -3.59 1.44 -0.34
N GLU A 39 -4.23 0.66 0.53
CA GLU A 39 -4.65 1.18 1.84
C GLU A 39 -3.42 1.34 2.74
N PRO A 40 -3.21 2.53 3.35
CA PRO A 40 -2.15 2.72 4.33
C PRO A 40 -2.34 1.74 5.49
N ASN A 41 -1.25 1.11 5.93
CA ASN A 41 -1.32 0.24 7.09
C ASN A 41 -1.59 1.06 8.37
N SER A 42 -1.90 0.39 9.48
CA SER A 42 -2.23 1.07 10.74
C SER A 42 -1.13 2.02 11.26
N GLU A 43 0.14 1.69 11.02
CA GLU A 43 1.27 2.55 11.39
C GLU A 43 1.33 3.79 10.52
N THR A 44 1.14 3.65 9.21
CA THR A 44 1.06 4.79 8.28
C THR A 44 -0.12 5.69 8.61
N LEU A 45 -1.30 5.13 8.90
CA LEU A 45 -2.46 5.90 9.35
C LEU A 45 -2.19 6.65 10.66
N LYS A 46 -1.47 6.03 11.60
CA LYS A 46 -1.08 6.65 12.86
C LYS A 46 -0.10 7.81 12.62
N ALA A 47 0.95 7.58 11.84
CA ALA A 47 1.94 8.61 11.50
C ALA A 47 1.29 9.82 10.77
N MET A 48 0.35 9.57 9.86
CA MET A 48 -0.42 10.64 9.21
C MET A 48 -1.23 11.46 10.22
N LYS A 49 -1.91 10.81 11.17
CA LYS A 49 -2.66 11.51 12.23
C LYS A 49 -1.75 12.32 13.17
N GLU A 50 -0.60 11.77 13.53
CA GLU A 50 0.39 12.48 14.36
C GLU A 50 0.93 13.72 13.64
N ALA A 51 1.18 13.61 12.32
CA ALA A 51 1.57 14.73 11.48
C ALA A 51 0.49 15.82 11.38
N GLU A 52 -0.77 15.45 11.15
CA GLU A 52 -1.90 16.39 11.15
C GLU A 52 -2.10 17.08 12.49
N ALA A 53 -1.84 16.38 13.60
CA ALA A 53 -1.91 16.92 14.95
C ALA A 53 -0.69 17.77 15.34
N GLY A 54 0.30 17.93 14.46
CA GLY A 54 1.53 18.67 14.75
C GLY A 54 2.49 17.95 15.72
N GLN A 55 2.28 16.65 15.96
CA GLN A 55 3.15 15.81 16.78
C GLN A 55 4.35 15.30 15.96
N VAL A 56 5.08 16.23 15.35
CA VAL A 56 6.21 15.95 14.48
C VAL A 56 7.45 16.68 14.97
N THR A 57 8.60 16.03 14.85
CA THR A 57 9.90 16.66 15.04
C THR A 57 10.40 17.10 13.68
N MET A 58 10.46 18.41 13.45
CA MET A 58 11.13 18.96 12.28
C MET A 58 12.62 18.99 12.58
N VAL A 59 13.40 18.37 11.71
CA VAL A 59 14.87 18.32 11.77
C VAL A 59 15.41 18.56 10.38
N ASP A 60 16.52 19.26 10.27
CA ASP A 60 17.13 19.63 9.00
C ASP A 60 18.04 18.50 8.47
N SER A 61 18.37 17.51 9.31
CA SER A 61 19.21 16.37 8.94
C SER A 61 18.89 15.09 9.71
N VAL A 62 19.34 13.96 9.15
CA VAL A 62 19.26 12.65 9.80
C VAL A 62 20.10 12.60 11.07
N ASP A 63 21.26 13.27 11.09
CA ASP A 63 22.13 13.33 12.26
C ASP A 63 21.44 14.08 13.42
N GLU A 64 20.73 15.17 13.11
CA GLU A 64 19.92 15.89 14.08
C GLU A 64 18.76 15.04 14.61
N LEU A 65 18.12 14.23 13.76
CA LEU A 65 17.10 13.27 14.17
C LEU A 65 17.64 12.31 15.24
N PHE A 66 18.78 11.64 14.97
CA PHE A 66 19.34 10.67 15.90
C PHE A 66 19.89 11.29 17.19
N ASN A 67 20.26 12.57 17.17
CA ASN A 67 20.66 13.30 18.38
C ASN A 67 19.47 13.79 19.22
N SER A 68 18.26 13.79 18.66
CA SER A 68 17.03 14.30 19.31
C SER A 68 16.21 13.25 20.07
N ILE A 69 16.63 11.97 20.02
CA ILE A 69 15.94 10.80 20.59
C ILE A 69 16.82 10.18 21.68
#